data_AF-A0A7R9KP20-F1
#
_entry.id   AF-A0A7R9KP20-F1
#
_cell.length_a   1.000
_cell.length_b   1.000
_cell.length_c   1.000
_cell.angle_alpha   90.00
_cell.angle_beta   90.00
_cell.angle_gamma   90.00
#
_symmetry.space_group_name_H-M   'P 1'
#
loop_
_entity.id
_entity.type
_entity.pdbx_description
1 polymer ?
#
loop_
_entity_poly.entity_id
_entity_poly.type
_entity_poly.pdbx_seq_one_letter_code
_entity_poly.pdbx_strand_id
1 'polypeptide(L)'
;MNNCLKLLILLMFSCFITTFAAIKRPPASSISCYTCSSRNKSEPYCADPFHPAMSKYIENCKVPKQLHIGVFPARFCVKVIGKTVTTGEELVIRACSLENMDNQCGSFKFEKDTLQAFQCR
;
A
#
# COMPACT_ATOMS: atom_id res chain seq x y z
N MET A 1 -27.03 54.52 -5.63
CA MET A 1 -25.96 53.48 -5.59
C MET A 1 -25.38 53.34 -6.99
N ASN A 2 -24.19 53.88 -7.22
CA ASN A 2 -23.62 54.09 -8.55
C ASN A 2 -23.34 52.76 -9.28
N ASN A 3 -23.51 52.75 -10.60
CA ASN A 3 -23.29 51.56 -11.45
C ASN A 3 -21.88 50.98 -11.32
N CYS A 4 -20.88 51.81 -10.99
CA CYS A 4 -19.51 51.39 -10.70
C CYS A 4 -19.41 50.52 -9.44
N LEU A 5 -20.13 50.86 -8.37
CA LEU A 5 -20.11 50.09 -7.11
C LEU A 5 -20.79 48.73 -7.28
N LYS A 6 -21.85 48.64 -8.10
CA LYS A 6 -22.48 47.35 -8.46
C LYS A 6 -21.54 46.46 -9.28
N LEU A 7 -20.77 47.03 -10.20
CA LEU A 7 -19.81 46.30 -11.03
C LEU A 7 -18.65 45.75 -10.18
N LEU A 8 -18.13 46.54 -9.23
CA LEU A 8 -17.06 46.09 -8.33
C LEU A 8 -17.53 44.93 -7.44
N ILE A 9 -18.75 45.01 -6.91
CA ILE A 9 -19.33 43.94 -6.08
C ILE A 9 -19.53 42.66 -6.92
N LEU A 10 -20.01 42.76 -8.16
CA LEU A 10 -20.20 41.60 -9.04
C LEU A 10 -18.88 40.88 -9.35
N LEU A 11 -17.80 41.63 -9.59
CA LEU A 11 -16.47 41.08 -9.87
C LEU A 11 -15.84 40.38 -8.65
N MET A 12 -16.08 40.90 -7.44
CA MET A 12 -15.61 40.28 -6.20
C MET A 12 -16.37 38.98 -5.90
N PHE A 13 -17.69 38.94 -6.14
CA PHE A 13 -18.49 37.72 -6.00
C PHE A 13 -18.12 36.65 -7.04
N SER A 14 -17.84 37.03 -8.29
CA SER A 14 -17.42 36.05 -9.31
C SER A 14 -16.05 35.44 -8.99
N CYS A 15 -15.11 36.24 -8.49
CA CYS A 15 -13.79 35.77 -8.09
C CYS A 15 -13.86 34.75 -6.94
N PHE A 16 -14.67 35.06 -5.90
CA PHE A 16 -14.85 34.18 -4.73
C PHE A 16 -15.47 32.83 -5.11
N ILE A 17 -16.44 32.81 -6.04
CA ILE A 17 -17.06 31.58 -6.55
C ILE A 17 -16.06 30.74 -7.36
N THR A 18 -15.21 31.37 -8.19
CA THR A 18 -14.19 30.62 -8.96
C THR A 18 -13.11 29.99 -8.08
N THR A 19 -12.75 30.61 -6.94
CA THR A 19 -11.74 30.05 -6.03
C THR A 19 -12.22 28.84 -5.21
N PHE A 20 -13.53 28.74 -4.91
CA PHE A 20 -14.08 27.63 -4.12
C PHE A 20 -14.26 26.32 -4.93
N ALA A 21 -14.50 26.42 -6.24
CA ALA A 21 -14.73 25.25 -7.08
C ALA A 21 -13.45 24.46 -7.42
N ALA A 22 -12.26 25.03 -7.23
CA ALA A 22 -10.99 24.46 -7.67
C ALA A 22 -10.37 23.42 -6.71
N ILE A 23 -10.87 23.26 -5.49
CA ILE A 23 -10.27 22.34 -4.49
C ILE A 23 -10.96 20.97 -4.53
N LYS A 24 -10.81 20.25 -5.64
CA LYS A 24 -11.13 18.82 -5.71
C LYS A 24 -9.86 18.03 -5.40
N ARG A 25 -9.60 17.70 -4.13
CA ARG A 25 -8.54 16.73 -3.80
C ARG A 25 -9.01 15.35 -4.28
N PRO A 26 -8.21 14.62 -5.07
CA PRO A 26 -8.53 13.24 -5.39
C PRO A 26 -8.64 12.44 -4.09
N PRO A 27 -9.59 11.49 -4.00
CA PRO A 27 -9.66 10.59 -2.85
C PRO A 27 -8.31 9.87 -2.72
N ALA A 28 -7.87 9.63 -1.49
CA ALA A 28 -6.65 8.87 -1.22
C ALA A 28 -6.76 7.50 -1.92
N SER A 29 -6.02 7.33 -3.01
CA SER A 29 -6.02 6.10 -3.79
C SER A 29 -5.16 5.07 -3.09
N SER A 30 -5.70 3.86 -2.96
CA SER A 30 -4.98 2.70 -2.46
C SER A 30 -4.55 1.85 -3.66
N ILE A 31 -3.37 1.23 -3.56
CA ILE A 31 -2.92 0.28 -4.58
C ILE A 31 -3.61 -1.08 -4.42
N SER A 32 -3.53 -1.87 -5.48
CA SER A 32 -4.02 -3.25 -5.50
C SER A 32 -2.83 -4.20 -5.68
N CYS A 33 -2.84 -5.33 -4.97
CA CYS A 33 -1.71 -6.27 -4.96
C CYS A 33 -2.18 -7.72 -5.08
N TYR A 34 -1.32 -8.56 -5.64
CA TYR A 34 -1.44 -10.00 -5.42
C TYR A 34 -0.91 -10.37 -4.03
N THR A 35 -1.66 -11.17 -3.29
CA THR A 35 -1.33 -11.58 -1.92
C THR A 35 -1.31 -13.09 -1.79
N CYS A 36 -0.29 -13.62 -1.13
CA CYS A 36 -0.16 -15.05 -0.86
C CYS A 36 0.87 -15.31 0.25
N SER A 37 0.80 -16.48 0.87
CA SER A 37 1.85 -17.02 1.74
C SER A 37 2.06 -18.50 1.44
N SER A 38 3.33 -18.91 1.39
CA SER A 38 3.73 -20.29 1.16
C SER A 38 4.79 -20.66 2.17
N ARG A 39 4.56 -21.73 2.93
CA ARG A 39 5.55 -22.33 3.81
C ARG A 39 5.97 -23.67 3.21
N ASN A 40 7.26 -23.84 2.99
CA ASN A 40 7.84 -25.04 2.41
C ASN A 40 7.11 -25.52 1.14
N LYS A 41 6.81 -24.57 0.23
CA LYS A 41 6.11 -24.80 -1.04
C LYS A 41 4.66 -25.30 -0.92
N SER A 42 4.00 -25.08 0.23
CA SER A 42 2.57 -25.36 0.41
C SER A 42 1.69 -24.66 -0.62
N GLU A 43 2.11 -23.49 -1.09
CA GLU A 43 1.48 -22.74 -2.16
C GLU A 43 2.52 -22.47 -3.27
N PRO A 44 2.62 -23.34 -4.29
CA PRO A 44 3.65 -23.23 -5.33
C PRO A 44 3.46 -21.98 -6.21
N TYR A 45 2.23 -21.50 -6.39
CA TYR A 45 1.97 -20.30 -7.20
C TYR A 45 2.39 -19.01 -6.50
N CYS A 46 2.70 -19.07 -5.20
CA CYS A 46 3.31 -17.97 -4.47
C CYS A 46 4.84 -17.93 -4.64
N ALA A 47 5.49 -18.92 -5.24
CA ALA A 47 6.92 -18.81 -5.57
C ALA A 47 7.14 -18.01 -6.87
N ASP A 48 8.38 -17.97 -7.36
CA ASP A 48 8.67 -17.60 -8.74
C ASP A 48 8.92 -18.87 -9.58
N PRO A 49 8.58 -18.87 -10.89
CA PRO A 49 7.86 -17.83 -11.62
C PRO A 49 6.45 -17.60 -11.09
N PHE A 50 6.01 -16.34 -11.02
CA PHE A 50 4.72 -15.99 -10.47
C PHE A 50 3.59 -16.20 -11.48
N HIS A 51 2.48 -16.83 -11.04
CA HIS A 51 1.32 -17.12 -11.89
C HIS A 51 0.08 -16.34 -11.40
N PRO A 52 -0.23 -15.18 -12.01
CA PRO A 52 -1.32 -14.30 -11.55
C PRO A 52 -2.69 -14.95 -11.55
N ALA A 53 -2.96 -15.84 -12.51
CA ALA A 53 -4.24 -16.54 -12.64
C ALA A 53 -4.56 -17.47 -11.45
N MET A 54 -3.52 -17.92 -10.74
CA MET A 54 -3.63 -18.85 -9.61
C MET A 54 -3.47 -18.14 -8.26
N SER A 55 -3.42 -16.80 -8.26
CA SER A 55 -3.11 -16.01 -7.07
C SER A 55 -4.23 -15.05 -6.73
N LYS A 56 -4.40 -14.78 -5.44
CA LYS A 56 -5.41 -13.85 -4.95
C LYS A 56 -5.00 -12.40 -5.23
N TYR A 57 -5.83 -11.67 -5.96
CA TYR A 57 -5.70 -10.23 -6.17
C TYR A 57 -6.60 -9.47 -5.19
N ILE A 58 -6.05 -8.49 -4.48
CA ILE A 58 -6.80 -7.63 -3.55
C ILE A 58 -6.80 -6.21 -4.09
N GLU A 59 -7.99 -5.69 -4.35
CA GLU A 59 -8.20 -4.32 -4.79
C GLU A 59 -8.21 -3.33 -3.63
N ASN A 60 -7.70 -2.11 -3.87
CA ASN A 60 -7.72 -1.00 -2.91
C ASN A 60 -7.27 -1.43 -1.51
N CYS A 61 -6.13 -2.10 -1.47
CA CYS A 61 -5.61 -2.79 -0.30
C CYS A 61 -5.46 -1.85 0.91
N LYS A 62 -5.88 -2.32 2.10
CA LYS A 62 -5.76 -1.55 3.34
C LYS A 62 -5.08 -2.40 4.39
N VAL A 63 -4.20 -1.77 5.16
CA VAL A 63 -3.39 -2.47 6.17
C VAL A 63 -3.39 -1.71 7.49
N PRO A 64 -3.35 -2.41 8.63
CA PRO A 64 -3.21 -1.77 9.93
C PRO A 64 -1.80 -1.22 10.12
N LYS A 65 -1.65 -0.21 10.98
CA LYS A 65 -0.35 0.31 11.42
C LYS A 65 -0.22 0.13 12.93
N GLN A 66 0.92 -0.37 13.39
CA GLN A 66 1.17 -0.51 14.83
C GLN A 66 0.96 0.83 15.55
N LEU A 67 0.37 0.78 16.75
CA LEU A 67 0.05 1.96 17.57
C LEU A 67 -0.97 2.95 16.95
N HIS A 68 -1.69 2.56 15.91
CA HIS A 68 -2.74 3.38 15.30
C HIS A 68 -4.05 2.59 15.21
N ILE A 69 -5.18 3.27 15.44
CA ILE A 69 -6.51 2.66 15.34
C ILE A 69 -7.00 2.78 13.88
N GLY A 70 -7.46 1.66 13.32
CA GLY A 70 -8.04 1.59 11.97
C GLY A 70 -7.09 1.02 10.92
N VAL A 71 -7.42 1.25 9.65
CA VAL A 71 -6.68 0.75 8.50
C VAL A 71 -6.30 1.89 7.56
N PHE A 72 -5.14 1.77 6.94
CA PHE A 72 -4.55 2.80 6.09
C PHE A 72 -4.41 2.27 4.66
N PRO A 73 -4.55 3.13 3.64
CA PRO A 73 -4.35 2.74 2.25
C PRO A 73 -2.91 2.26 2.05
N ALA A 74 -2.75 1.03 1.57
CA ALA A 74 -1.44 0.50 1.23
C ALA A 74 -0.81 1.29 0.07
N ARG A 75 0.52 1.38 0.07
CA ARG A 75 1.30 2.08 -0.96
C ARG A 75 2.33 1.19 -1.65
N PHE A 76 2.57 -0.01 -1.13
CA PHE A 76 3.56 -0.94 -1.67
C PHE A 76 3.03 -2.38 -1.69
N CYS A 77 3.36 -3.12 -2.75
CA CYS A 77 3.25 -4.57 -2.80
C CYS A 77 4.63 -5.14 -2.48
N VAL A 78 4.76 -5.80 -1.33
CA VAL A 78 6.04 -6.37 -0.90
C VAL A 78 6.04 -7.87 -1.14
N LYS A 79 7.18 -8.37 -1.62
CA LYS A 79 7.47 -9.80 -1.70
C LYS A 79 8.63 -10.09 -0.78
N VAL A 80 8.47 -11.05 0.10
CA VAL A 80 9.50 -11.48 1.04
C VAL A 80 9.78 -12.96 0.82
N ILE A 81 11.05 -13.30 0.68
CA ILE A 81 11.53 -14.68 0.61
C ILE A 81 12.55 -14.84 1.74
N GLY A 82 12.35 -15.84 2.58
CA GLY A 82 13.23 -16.12 3.70
C GLY A 82 13.21 -17.58 4.12
N LYS A 83 14.07 -17.92 5.07
CA LYS A 83 14.02 -19.20 5.77
C LYS A 83 13.90 -18.99 7.25
N THR A 84 13.14 -19.86 7.89
CA THR A 84 13.06 -19.91 9.35
C THR A 84 14.42 -20.31 9.92
N VAL A 85 14.91 -19.55 10.91
CA VAL A 85 16.22 -19.82 11.52
C VAL A 85 16.23 -21.14 12.30
N THR A 86 15.09 -21.56 12.86
CA THR A 86 14.97 -22.80 13.66
C THR A 86 14.85 -24.06 12.81
N THR A 87 13.98 -24.06 11.78
CA THR A 87 13.66 -25.25 10.98
C THR A 87 14.29 -25.27 9.60
N GLY A 88 14.79 -24.12 9.11
CA GLY A 88 15.28 -23.98 7.75
C GLY A 88 14.19 -23.97 6.67
N GLU A 89 12.91 -23.92 7.07
CA GLU A 89 11.77 -23.92 6.14
C GLU A 89 11.74 -22.64 5.31
N GLU A 90 11.56 -22.78 4.00
CA GLU A 90 11.39 -21.65 3.10
C GLU A 90 10.01 -21.02 3.25
N LEU A 91 9.97 -19.70 3.33
CA LEU A 91 8.76 -18.89 3.39
C LEU A 91 8.78 -17.87 2.27
N VAL A 92 7.69 -17.84 1.51
CA VAL A 92 7.45 -16.84 0.46
C VAL A 92 6.14 -16.13 0.77
N ILE A 93 6.18 -14.81 0.90
CA ILE A 93 5.03 -13.99 1.27
C ILE A 93 4.92 -12.83 0.28
N ARG A 94 3.73 -12.62 -0.28
CA ARG A 94 3.36 -11.39 -0.97
C ARG A 94 2.23 -10.70 -0.21
N ALA A 95 2.42 -9.44 0.15
CA ALA A 95 1.47 -8.70 0.97
C ALA A 95 1.42 -7.22 0.59
N CYS A 96 0.34 -6.57 1.00
CA CYS A 96 0.21 -5.12 0.95
C CYS A 96 0.97 -4.50 2.13
N SER A 97 1.61 -3.34 1.94
CA SER A 97 2.36 -2.64 2.98
C SER A 97 2.21 -1.11 2.88
N LEU A 98 2.40 -0.43 4.02
CA LEU A 98 2.51 1.04 4.10
C LEU A 98 3.90 1.56 3.76
N GLU A 99 4.89 0.70 3.96
CA GLU A 99 6.32 0.99 3.87
C GLU A 99 6.98 0.00 2.91
N ASN A 100 7.96 0.47 2.16
CA ASN A 100 8.70 -0.40 1.28
C ASN A 100 9.77 -1.21 2.06
N MET A 101 10.16 -2.36 1.53
CA MET A 101 11.13 -3.28 2.10
C MET A 101 12.49 -3.24 1.38
N ASP A 102 12.72 -2.27 0.49
CA ASP A 102 13.91 -2.15 -0.39
C ASP A 102 15.27 -2.19 0.34
N ASN A 103 15.32 -1.99 1.66
CA ASN A 103 16.57 -1.95 2.44
C ASN A 103 16.56 -2.83 3.70
N GLN A 104 15.57 -3.71 3.87
CA GLN A 104 15.46 -4.59 5.04
C GLN A 104 16.23 -5.89 4.79
N CYS A 105 17.56 -5.78 4.81
CA CYS A 105 18.44 -6.95 4.82
C CYS A 105 18.64 -7.45 6.24
N GLY A 106 18.32 -8.73 6.47
CA GLY A 106 18.65 -9.40 7.71
C GLY A 106 17.53 -10.29 8.22
N SER A 107 17.37 -10.32 9.54
CA SER A 107 16.37 -11.12 10.23
C SER A 107 15.15 -10.29 10.59
N PHE A 108 13.95 -10.75 10.22
CA PHE A 108 12.69 -10.14 10.63
C PHE A 108 11.79 -11.18 11.31
N LYS A 109 10.87 -10.72 12.15
CA LYS A 109 9.90 -11.60 12.81
C LYS A 109 8.65 -11.71 11.95
N PHE A 110 8.21 -12.94 11.70
CA PHE A 110 6.94 -13.23 11.08
C PHE A 110 6.18 -14.21 11.96
N GLU A 111 4.99 -13.80 12.42
CA GLU A 111 4.21 -14.54 13.40
C GLU A 111 5.03 -14.87 14.67
N LYS A 112 5.43 -16.13 14.84
CA LYS A 112 6.22 -16.62 15.98
C LYS A 112 7.68 -16.93 15.60
N ASP A 113 8.01 -16.86 14.32
CA ASP A 113 9.29 -17.28 13.79
C ASP A 113 10.19 -16.08 13.47
N THR A 114 11.50 -16.30 13.59
CA THR A 114 12.51 -15.38 13.07
C THR A 114 12.96 -15.89 11.71
N LEU A 115 12.78 -15.05 10.69
CA LEU A 115 13.10 -15.35 9.30
C LEU A 115 14.34 -14.58 8.88
N GLN A 116 15.23 -15.26 8.17
CA GLN A 116 16.35 -14.60 7.48
C GLN A 116 15.95 -14.34 6.03
N ALA A 117 15.88 -13.07 5.64
CA ALA A 117 15.50 -12.64 4.29
C ALA A 117 16.64 -12.89 3.29
N PHE A 118 16.31 -13.36 2.08
CA PHE A 118 17.27 -13.61 1.01
C PHE A 118 17.32 -12.54 -0.08
N GLN A 119 16.25 -11.76 -0.23
CA GLN A 119 16.14 -10.82 -1.34
C GLN A 119 16.22 -9.38 -0.83
N CYS A 120 17.40 -8.81 -1.02
CA CYS A 120 17.75 -7.41 -0.81
C CYS A 120 18.05 -6.79 -2.17
N ARG A 121 17.05 -6.20 -2.83
CA ARG A 121 17.30 -5.51 -4.09
C ARG A 121 16.33 -4.38 -4.31
#